data_AF-A0A2I0APG5-F1
#
_entry.id   AF-A0A2I0APG5-F1
#
_cell.length_a   1.000
_cell.length_b   1.000
_cell.length_c   1.000
_cell.angle_alpha   90.00
_cell.angle_beta   90.00
_cell.angle_gamma   90.00
#
_symmetry.space_group_name_H-M   'P 1'
#
loop_
_entity.id
_entity.type
_entity.pdbx_description
1 polymer ?
#
loop_
_entity_poly.entity_id
_entity_poly.type
_entity_poly.pdbx_seq_one_letter_code
_entity_poly.pdbx_strand_id
1 'polypeptide(L)'
;MAFSAVIRRASAAAAVKAYAGFCRRSRRSHHFAALQPFLPGTMLSRGERNRVPSSISPLARFFSSLSKKQDAELLQIIESEIQCAKEDIREVEEVSKEFPFEIQDDEGANIVILRREYFGENIEVVVSMPNIDVDPDHNEGEDDQGSRGDEKANQPTIPLTVNISKGKGVNLEFCCTAYADELVVDSLSLHKTEESEDRLLAYEGPDFDDLDENLRKAFQKYLEMRAISPSTTSYLYEYMVNKEDREYLRWMQTVRQFIEK
;
A
#
# COMPACT_ATOMS: atom_id res chain seq x y z
N MET A 1 49.43 4.43 -63.03
CA MET A 1 50.17 5.60 -62.51
C MET A 1 49.60 5.94 -61.13
N ALA A 2 50.43 5.79 -60.09
CA ALA A 2 50.32 6.25 -58.68
C ALA A 2 49.00 5.99 -57.89
N PHE A 3 48.92 5.04 -56.95
CA PHE A 3 49.43 5.01 -55.56
C PHE A 3 48.87 6.11 -54.62
N SER A 4 48.07 5.73 -53.62
CA SER A 4 48.54 5.70 -52.21
C SER A 4 47.52 5.00 -51.28
N ALA A 5 48.05 4.26 -50.33
CA ALA A 5 47.36 3.47 -49.33
C ALA A 5 47.39 4.18 -47.97
N VAL A 6 46.40 3.91 -47.10
CA VAL A 6 46.59 3.98 -45.64
C VAL A 6 45.91 2.79 -44.97
N ILE A 7 46.75 1.97 -44.34
CA ILE A 7 46.42 0.93 -43.38
C ILE A 7 46.33 1.60 -42.00
N ARG A 8 45.30 1.30 -41.19
CA ARG A 8 45.48 1.25 -39.73
C ARG A 8 44.49 0.34 -39.00
N ARG A 9 45.05 -0.80 -38.57
CA ARG A 9 44.85 -1.59 -37.34
C ARG A 9 43.48 -1.68 -36.67
N ALA A 10 43.07 -2.94 -36.49
CA ALA A 10 42.15 -3.42 -35.46
C ALA A 10 42.73 -3.32 -34.04
N SER A 11 41.85 -3.15 -33.06
CA SER A 11 41.98 -3.70 -31.70
C SER A 11 40.59 -3.92 -31.10
N ALA A 12 40.46 -5.05 -30.42
CA ALA A 12 39.23 -5.68 -30.00
C ALA A 12 38.63 -5.14 -28.69
N ALA A 13 37.36 -5.50 -28.49
CA ALA A 13 36.70 -5.89 -27.25
C ALA A 13 36.56 -4.87 -26.10
N ALA A 14 35.31 -4.46 -25.85
CA ALA A 14 34.66 -4.69 -24.56
C ALA A 14 33.15 -4.67 -24.77
N ALA A 15 32.53 -5.85 -24.71
CA ALA A 15 31.09 -5.98 -24.61
C ALA A 15 30.66 -5.41 -23.26
N VAL A 16 30.05 -4.23 -23.26
CA VAL A 16 29.30 -3.75 -22.11
C VAL A 16 28.04 -4.61 -22.06
N LYS A 17 28.06 -5.64 -21.19
CA LYS A 17 26.84 -6.31 -20.76
C LYS A 17 26.01 -5.27 -20.00
N ALA A 18 25.10 -4.62 -20.71
CA ALA A 18 24.07 -3.81 -20.11
C ALA A 18 23.16 -4.74 -19.29
N TYR A 19 23.41 -4.85 -17.99
CA TYR A 19 22.36 -5.15 -17.04
C TYR A 19 21.55 -3.87 -16.86
N ALA A 20 20.78 -3.50 -17.88
CA ALA A 20 19.61 -2.67 -17.69
C ALA A 20 18.57 -3.58 -17.04
N GLY A 21 18.68 -3.75 -15.72
CA GLY A 21 17.58 -4.27 -14.92
C GLY A 21 16.44 -3.30 -15.10
N PHE A 22 15.48 -3.66 -15.95
CA PHE A 22 14.17 -3.05 -15.94
C PHE A 22 13.63 -3.28 -14.53
N CYS A 23 13.71 -2.28 -13.65
CA CYS A 23 12.96 -2.26 -12.39
C CYS A 23 11.48 -2.12 -12.76
N ARG A 24 10.88 -3.20 -13.30
CA ARG A 24 9.43 -3.32 -13.40
C ARG A 24 8.94 -3.48 -11.98
N ARG A 25 8.57 -2.36 -11.38
CA ARG A 25 7.88 -2.32 -10.11
C ARG A 25 6.56 -3.07 -10.27
N SER A 26 6.52 -4.31 -9.79
CA SER A 26 5.25 -5.02 -9.58
C SER A 26 4.61 -4.33 -8.40
N ARG A 27 3.65 -3.44 -8.69
CA ARG A 27 2.82 -2.79 -7.68
C ARG A 27 1.99 -3.90 -7.04
N ARG A 28 2.34 -4.27 -5.80
CA ARG A 28 1.75 -5.40 -5.09
C ARG A 28 0.47 -4.95 -4.41
N SER A 29 -0.60 -5.70 -4.63
CA SER A 29 -1.84 -5.59 -3.86
C SER A 29 -1.57 -5.99 -2.41
N HIS A 30 -1.96 -5.14 -1.45
CA HIS A 30 -2.03 -5.52 -0.06
C HIS A 30 -3.40 -6.13 0.22
N HIS A 31 -3.48 -7.47 0.26
CA HIS A 31 -4.66 -8.12 0.84
C HIS A 31 -4.64 -7.92 2.35
N PHE A 32 -5.64 -7.20 2.88
CA PHE A 32 -5.93 -7.16 4.30
C PHE A 32 -6.36 -8.57 4.76
N ALA A 33 -5.45 -9.32 5.35
CA ALA A 33 -5.79 -10.53 6.08
C ALA A 33 -5.96 -10.17 7.56
N ALA A 34 -7.19 -10.23 8.07
CA ALA A 34 -7.48 -10.13 9.49
C ALA A 34 -6.84 -11.32 10.23
N LEU A 35 -5.73 -11.08 10.93
CA LEU A 35 -5.12 -12.07 11.82
C LEU A 35 -5.74 -11.96 13.21
N GLN A 36 -6.55 -12.95 13.59
CA GLN A 36 -6.93 -13.17 14.98
C GLN A 36 -5.77 -13.82 15.75
N PRO A 37 -5.36 -13.30 16.92
CA PRO A 37 -4.36 -13.96 17.75
C PRO A 37 -4.99 -15.10 18.55
N PHE A 38 -4.42 -16.31 18.40
CA PHE A 38 -4.64 -17.44 19.29
C PHE A 38 -3.99 -17.19 20.66
N LEU A 39 -4.76 -17.36 21.74
CA LEU A 39 -4.24 -17.43 23.12
C LEU A 39 -3.68 -18.83 23.43
N PRO A 40 -2.57 -18.96 24.19
CA PRO A 40 -2.06 -20.26 24.62
C PRO A 40 -2.65 -20.68 25.97
N GLY A 41 -3.34 -21.82 25.99
CA GLY A 41 -3.76 -22.51 27.20
C GLY A 41 -2.70 -23.50 27.68
N THR A 42 -2.10 -23.21 28.83
CA THR A 42 -1.26 -24.13 29.63
C THR A 42 -2.06 -25.31 30.17
N MET A 43 -1.50 -26.53 30.16
CA MET A 43 -1.78 -27.58 31.15
C MET A 43 -0.58 -28.54 31.28
N LEU A 44 -0.29 -28.87 32.55
CA LEU A 44 0.81 -29.69 33.06
C LEU A 44 0.62 -31.18 32.76
N SER A 45 1.73 -31.91 32.53
CA SER A 45 1.86 -33.29 33.03
C SER A 45 3.32 -33.72 33.18
N ARG A 46 3.51 -34.65 34.10
CA ARG A 46 4.68 -35.03 34.88
C ARG A 46 5.06 -36.49 34.56
N GLY A 47 6.36 -36.80 34.63
CA GLY A 47 6.93 -38.16 34.59
C GLY A 47 7.63 -38.47 33.27
N GLU A 48 8.74 -39.16 33.18
CA GLU A 48 9.66 -39.75 34.15
C GLU A 48 11.01 -39.97 33.43
N ARG A 49 12.05 -40.32 34.20
CA ARG A 49 13.45 -40.41 33.76
C ARG A 49 13.69 -41.63 32.89
N ASN A 50 14.59 -41.52 31.90
CA ASN A 50 15.70 -42.48 31.73
C ASN A 50 16.83 -41.89 30.86
N ARG A 51 18.05 -41.99 31.38
CA ARG A 51 19.33 -41.69 30.72
C ARG A 51 19.97 -42.99 30.23
N VAL A 52 20.50 -43.03 29.01
CA VAL A 52 21.72 -43.80 28.63
C VAL A 52 22.38 -43.08 27.43
N PRO A 53 23.72 -43.10 27.26
CA PRO A 53 24.47 -42.06 26.54
C PRO A 53 25.02 -42.51 25.17
N SER A 54 25.80 -41.61 24.56
CA SER A 54 26.76 -41.78 23.45
C SER A 54 26.28 -41.29 22.08
N SER A 55 26.83 -40.16 21.62
CA SER A 55 28.00 -40.14 20.74
C SER A 55 28.17 -38.74 20.16
N ILE A 56 29.41 -38.25 20.23
CA ILE A 56 29.80 -36.91 19.82
C ILE A 56 29.95 -36.91 18.29
N SER A 57 29.10 -36.18 17.59
CA SER A 57 29.28 -35.86 16.17
C SER A 57 29.44 -34.34 16.01
N PRO A 58 30.66 -33.81 15.82
CA PRO A 58 30.84 -32.41 15.49
C PRO A 58 30.81 -32.26 13.97
N LEU A 59 29.61 -32.30 13.37
CA LEU A 59 29.43 -31.99 11.96
C LEU A 59 28.40 -30.86 11.81
N ALA A 60 28.72 -29.72 12.41
CA ALA A 60 27.98 -28.47 12.21
C ALA A 60 28.99 -27.32 12.15
N ARG A 61 29.81 -27.27 11.10
CA ARG A 61 30.66 -26.09 10.84
C ARG A 61 30.83 -25.69 9.37
N PHE A 62 30.04 -26.25 8.44
CA PHE A 62 30.09 -25.86 7.01
C PHE A 62 28.85 -25.10 6.49
N PHE A 63 27.81 -24.90 7.30
CA PHE A 63 26.63 -24.12 6.86
C PHE A 63 26.80 -22.60 6.99
N SER A 64 27.74 -22.12 7.82
CA SER A 64 27.89 -20.67 8.06
C SER A 64 28.43 -19.89 6.86
N SER A 65 29.32 -20.49 6.05
CA SER A 65 29.91 -19.80 4.89
C SER A 65 28.96 -19.72 3.69
N LEU A 66 28.05 -20.69 3.54
CA LEU A 66 27.07 -20.68 2.47
C LEU A 66 25.94 -19.68 2.75
N SER A 67 25.48 -19.60 4.02
CA SER A 67 24.55 -18.56 4.49
C SER A 67 25.13 -17.16 4.28
N LYS A 68 26.35 -16.90 4.77
CA LYS A 68 27.02 -15.59 4.62
C LYS A 68 27.21 -15.14 3.16
N LYS A 69 27.29 -16.09 2.22
CA LYS A 69 27.42 -15.78 0.79
C LYS A 69 26.07 -15.44 0.15
N GLN A 70 25.01 -16.13 0.55
CA GLN A 70 23.64 -15.83 0.11
C GLN A 70 23.17 -14.48 0.67
N ASP A 71 23.51 -14.18 1.93
CA ASP A 71 23.18 -12.89 2.56
C ASP A 71 23.89 -11.73 1.85
N ALA A 72 25.14 -11.91 1.40
CA ALA A 72 25.87 -10.89 0.65
C ALA A 72 25.27 -10.60 -0.74
N GLU A 73 24.79 -11.63 -1.44
CA GLU A 73 24.11 -11.47 -2.73
C GLU A 73 22.77 -10.74 -2.55
N LEU A 74 22.00 -11.11 -1.53
CA LEU A 74 20.74 -10.45 -1.18
C LEU A 74 20.97 -8.98 -0.79
N LEU A 75 21.99 -8.68 0.00
CA LEU A 75 22.33 -7.30 0.38
C LEU A 75 22.70 -6.46 -0.85
N GLN A 76 23.45 -7.01 -1.80
CA GLN A 76 23.77 -6.30 -3.05
C GLN A 76 22.50 -5.97 -3.86
N ILE A 77 21.57 -6.92 -3.95
CA ILE A 77 20.28 -6.70 -4.63
C ILE A 77 19.47 -5.62 -3.90
N ILE A 78 19.39 -5.70 -2.57
CA ILE A 78 18.68 -4.69 -1.75
C ILE A 78 19.30 -3.31 -1.90
N GLU A 79 20.63 -3.20 -1.92
CA GLU A 79 21.31 -1.91 -2.13
C GLU A 79 21.00 -1.33 -3.51
N SER A 80 20.95 -2.18 -4.56
CA SER A 80 20.55 -1.74 -5.89
C SER A 80 19.09 -1.26 -5.92
N GLU A 81 18.19 -1.96 -5.24
CA GLU A 81 16.77 -1.60 -5.15
C GLU A 81 16.57 -0.29 -4.37
N ILE A 82 17.29 -0.10 -3.26
CA ILE A 82 17.30 1.16 -2.48
C ILE A 82 17.77 2.32 -3.36
N GLN A 83 18.78 2.11 -4.21
CA GLN A 83 19.28 3.14 -5.09
C GLN A 83 18.24 3.53 -6.15
N CYS A 84 17.59 2.55 -6.78
CA CYS A 84 16.50 2.80 -7.71
C CYS A 84 15.33 3.53 -7.04
N ALA A 85 14.90 3.08 -5.86
CA ALA A 85 13.78 3.70 -5.14
C ALA A 85 14.06 5.16 -4.74
N LYS A 86 15.32 5.53 -4.46
CA LYS A 86 15.69 6.93 -4.16
C LYS A 86 15.54 7.86 -5.36
N GLU A 87 15.73 7.35 -6.57
CA GLU A 87 15.62 8.14 -7.80
C GLU A 87 14.15 8.42 -8.17
N ASP A 88 13.23 7.55 -7.74
CA ASP A 88 11.79 7.67 -7.99
C ASP A 88 11.06 8.60 -7.00
N ILE A 89 11.62 8.86 -5.82
CA ILE A 89 10.98 9.73 -4.81
C ILE A 89 10.89 11.15 -5.36
N ARG A 90 9.66 11.65 -5.47
CA ARG A 90 9.38 13.04 -5.84
C ARG A 90 9.66 13.95 -4.64
N GLU A 91 10.22 15.12 -4.91
CA GLU A 91 10.35 16.15 -3.87
C GLU A 91 8.95 16.44 -3.29
N VAL A 92 8.87 16.45 -1.96
CA VAL A 92 7.61 16.68 -1.25
C VAL A 92 7.19 18.12 -1.52
N GLU A 93 6.21 18.32 -2.38
CA GLU A 93 5.55 19.62 -2.48
C GLU A 93 4.90 19.91 -1.12
N GLU A 94 5.23 21.07 -0.54
CA GLU A 94 4.55 21.55 0.65
C GLU A 94 3.04 21.57 0.36
N VAL A 95 2.27 20.94 1.25
CA VAL A 95 0.81 20.90 1.14
C VAL A 95 0.31 22.33 0.95
N SER A 96 -0.39 22.57 -0.16
CA SER A 96 -0.90 23.90 -0.48
C SER A 96 -1.71 24.44 0.70
N LYS A 97 -1.50 25.71 1.04
CA LYS A 97 -2.29 26.39 2.09
C LYS A 97 -3.79 26.44 1.79
N GLU A 98 -4.16 26.19 0.54
CA GLU A 98 -5.55 26.14 0.10
C GLU A 98 -6.18 24.74 0.33
N PHE A 99 -5.39 23.74 0.73
CA PHE A 99 -5.89 22.41 1.02
C PHE A 99 -6.81 22.42 2.26
N PRO A 100 -8.01 21.84 2.17
CA PRO A 100 -9.06 22.03 3.18
C PRO A 100 -8.85 21.31 4.52
N PHE A 101 -7.88 20.40 4.62
CA PHE A 101 -7.67 19.56 5.80
C PHE A 101 -6.26 19.74 6.38
N GLU A 102 -6.15 19.54 7.68
CA GLU A 102 -4.87 19.26 8.33
C GLU A 102 -4.49 17.79 8.07
N ILE A 103 -3.25 17.55 7.64
CA ILE A 103 -2.74 16.23 7.33
C ILE A 103 -1.86 15.73 8.48
N GLN A 104 -2.26 14.64 9.13
CA GLN A 104 -1.42 13.87 10.04
C GLN A 104 -0.87 12.64 9.29
N ASP A 105 0.43 12.68 9.02
CA ASP A 105 1.17 11.63 8.31
C ASP A 105 2.28 11.09 9.22
N ASP A 106 2.04 9.89 9.78
CA ASP A 106 2.98 9.21 10.66
C ASP A 106 3.87 8.25 9.88
N GLU A 107 5.19 8.34 10.11
CA GLU A 107 6.16 7.50 9.43
C GLU A 107 6.01 6.01 9.80
N GLY A 108 6.02 5.13 8.80
CA GLY A 108 5.83 3.69 8.96
C GLY A 108 4.35 3.27 9.03
N ALA A 109 3.41 4.21 9.02
CA ALA A 109 1.98 3.91 8.87
C ALA A 109 1.61 3.78 7.38
N ASN A 110 0.66 2.90 7.07
CA ASN A 110 0.09 2.73 5.72
C ASN A 110 -1.14 3.62 5.47
N ILE A 111 -1.41 4.56 6.39
CA ILE A 111 -2.55 5.47 6.35
C ILE A 111 -2.10 6.90 6.59
N VAL A 112 -2.94 7.84 6.18
CA VAL A 112 -2.86 9.27 6.51
C VAL A 112 -4.20 9.69 7.09
N ILE A 113 -4.19 10.52 8.13
CA ILE A 113 -5.40 11.03 8.78
C ILE A 113 -5.58 12.50 8.42
N LEU A 114 -6.71 12.84 7.82
CA LEU A 114 -7.09 14.21 7.50
C LEU A 114 -8.09 14.71 8.53
N ARG A 115 -7.90 15.92 9.05
CA ARG A 115 -8.83 16.52 10.01
C ARG A 115 -9.31 17.89 9.57
N ARG A 116 -10.60 18.14 9.78
CA ARG A 116 -11.23 19.43 9.50
C ARG A 116 -12.41 19.66 10.44
N GLU A 117 -12.58 20.90 10.88
CA GLU A 117 -13.81 21.37 11.51
C GLU A 117 -14.71 22.07 10.47
N TYR A 118 -16.01 21.77 10.50
CA TYR A 118 -17.00 22.35 9.59
C TYR A 118 -18.32 22.61 10.34
N PHE A 119 -18.62 23.89 10.61
CA PHE A 119 -19.86 24.32 11.30
C PHE A 119 -20.18 23.53 12.59
N GLY A 120 -19.16 23.25 13.41
CA GLY A 120 -19.31 22.49 14.66
C GLY A 120 -19.35 20.96 14.48
N GLU A 121 -19.09 20.47 13.27
CA GLU A 121 -18.84 19.06 12.98
C GLU A 121 -17.32 18.82 12.87
N ASN A 122 -16.84 17.72 13.44
CA ASN A 122 -15.47 17.25 13.23
C ASN A 122 -15.48 16.18 12.15
N ILE A 123 -14.73 16.42 11.09
CA ILE A 123 -14.53 15.51 9.97
C ILE A 123 -13.13 14.92 10.13
N GLU A 124 -13.07 13.61 10.23
CA GLU A 124 -11.84 12.84 10.18
C GLU A 124 -11.90 11.92 8.96
N VAL A 125 -10.88 11.96 8.10
CA VAL A 125 -10.78 11.08 6.93
C VAL A 125 -9.54 10.23 7.08
N VAL A 126 -9.72 8.91 7.13
CA VAL A 126 -8.61 7.96 7.11
C VAL A 126 -8.40 7.54 5.66
N VAL A 127 -7.24 7.86 5.11
CA VAL A 127 -6.87 7.57 3.72
C VAL A 127 -5.84 6.45 3.72
N SER A 128 -6.13 5.36 3.02
CA SER A 128 -5.22 4.21 2.90
C SER A 128 -4.36 4.32 1.65
N MET A 129 -3.24 3.56 1.61
CA MET A 129 -2.42 3.47 0.40
C MET A 129 -3.25 3.08 -0.83
N PRO A 130 -2.91 3.59 -2.03
CA PRO A 130 -3.67 3.31 -3.23
C PRO A 130 -3.59 1.83 -3.60
N ASN A 131 -4.69 1.28 -4.08
CA ASN A 131 -4.73 -0.05 -4.67
C ASN A 131 -4.74 0.07 -6.19
N ILE A 132 -4.15 -0.93 -6.82
CA ILE A 132 -4.35 -1.16 -8.25
C ILE A 132 -5.01 -2.51 -8.33
N ASP A 133 -6.28 -2.48 -8.69
CA ASP A 133 -6.93 -3.68 -9.18
C ASP A 133 -6.26 -3.97 -10.53
N VAL A 134 -5.38 -4.97 -10.52
CA VAL A 134 -4.85 -5.56 -11.75
C VAL A 134 -5.61 -6.85 -11.88
N ASP A 135 -6.64 -6.89 -12.71
CA ASP A 135 -7.34 -8.14 -13.00
C ASP A 135 -6.36 -9.06 -13.75
N PRO A 136 -5.90 -10.18 -13.14
CA PRO A 136 -4.96 -11.08 -13.79
C PRO A 136 -5.60 -11.90 -14.92
N ASP A 137 -6.94 -11.90 -15.07
CA ASP A 137 -7.67 -12.67 -16.08
C ASP A 137 -7.91 -11.92 -17.40
N HIS A 138 -7.56 -10.63 -17.50
CA HIS A 138 -7.49 -9.92 -18.78
C HIS A 138 -6.22 -10.27 -19.56
N ASN A 139 -6.05 -11.57 -19.82
CA ASN A 139 -5.07 -12.11 -20.75
C ASN A 139 -5.69 -12.07 -22.15
N GLU A 140 -4.99 -11.41 -23.09
CA GLU A 140 -5.41 -11.16 -24.47
C GLU A 140 -6.08 -12.37 -25.15
N GLY A 141 -7.42 -12.38 -25.14
CA GLY A 141 -8.25 -13.31 -25.87
C GLY A 141 -9.13 -12.54 -26.84
N GLU A 142 -8.83 -12.65 -28.13
CA GLU A 142 -9.71 -12.23 -29.22
C GLU A 142 -11.08 -12.94 -29.07
N ASP A 143 -12.15 -12.19 -28.76
CA ASP A 143 -13.35 -12.17 -29.61
C ASP A 143 -14.45 -11.21 -29.11
N ASP A 144 -15.13 -10.67 -30.12
CA ASP A 144 -16.25 -9.74 -30.20
C ASP A 144 -17.43 -9.97 -29.22
N GLN A 145 -17.78 -8.95 -28.41
CA GLN A 145 -19.12 -8.31 -28.42
C GLN A 145 -19.22 -7.17 -27.41
N GLY A 146 -19.84 -6.07 -27.86
CA GLY A 146 -19.88 -4.80 -27.14
C GLY A 146 -20.38 -4.87 -25.70
N SER A 147 -19.48 -4.58 -24.77
CA SER A 147 -19.82 -4.09 -23.43
C SER A 147 -19.10 -2.76 -23.22
N ARG A 148 -19.85 -1.66 -23.29
CA ARG A 148 -19.40 -0.37 -22.77
C ARG A 148 -19.35 -0.50 -21.24
N GLY A 149 -18.19 -0.80 -20.67
CA GLY A 149 -18.10 -0.86 -19.22
C GLY A 149 -16.79 -1.28 -18.56
N ASP A 150 -15.64 -1.35 -19.25
CA ASP A 150 -14.44 -1.94 -18.65
C ASP A 150 -13.14 -1.12 -18.78
N GLU A 151 -13.26 0.21 -18.93
CA GLU A 151 -12.08 1.10 -18.94
C GLU A 151 -11.61 1.50 -17.52
N LYS A 152 -12.35 1.13 -16.46
CA LYS A 152 -12.02 1.46 -15.07
C LYS A 152 -11.29 0.35 -14.30
N ALA A 153 -11.28 -0.89 -14.80
CA ALA A 153 -10.72 -2.05 -14.10
C ALA A 153 -9.20 -2.01 -13.88
N ASN A 154 -8.49 -1.04 -14.46
CA ASN A 154 -7.05 -0.84 -14.28
C ASN A 154 -6.70 0.53 -13.69
N GLN A 155 -7.68 1.29 -13.22
CA GLN A 155 -7.42 2.60 -12.64
C GLN A 155 -7.03 2.45 -11.17
N PRO A 156 -5.99 3.18 -10.72
CA PRO A 156 -5.59 3.16 -9.34
C PRO A 156 -6.67 3.83 -8.47
N THR A 157 -7.02 3.20 -7.36
CA THR A 157 -8.07 3.64 -6.44
C THR A 157 -7.49 3.95 -5.08
N ILE A 158 -8.15 4.82 -4.32
CA ILE A 158 -7.80 5.09 -2.92
C ILE A 158 -8.98 4.72 -2.03
N PRO A 159 -8.82 3.72 -1.16
CA PRO A 159 -9.77 3.48 -0.09
C PRO A 159 -9.69 4.60 0.94
N LEU A 160 -10.82 5.21 1.27
CA LEU A 160 -10.91 6.21 2.31
C LEU A 160 -12.16 6.03 3.18
N THR A 161 -12.00 6.28 4.47
CA THR A 161 -13.09 6.22 5.46
C THR A 161 -13.32 7.61 6.02
N VAL A 162 -14.52 8.13 5.84
CA VAL A 162 -14.92 9.46 6.33
C VAL A 162 -15.75 9.30 7.58
N ASN A 163 -15.26 9.83 8.69
CA ASN A 163 -15.96 9.89 9.97
C ASN A 163 -16.40 11.33 10.27
N ILE A 164 -17.70 11.52 10.48
CA ILE A 164 -18.29 12.83 10.80
C ILE A 164 -18.97 12.74 12.16
N SER A 165 -18.48 13.55 13.10
CA SER A 165 -19.01 13.62 14.47
C SER A 165 -19.48 15.04 14.80
N LYS A 166 -20.49 15.15 15.67
CA LYS A 166 -21.06 16.45 16.12
C LYS A 166 -20.89 16.67 17.63
N GLY A 167 -19.77 16.19 18.17
CA GLY A 167 -19.51 16.13 19.60
C GLY A 167 -19.76 14.73 20.16
N LYS A 168 -20.35 14.63 21.36
CA LYS A 168 -20.62 13.34 22.02
C LYS A 168 -21.87 12.70 21.44
N GLY A 169 -21.78 11.47 20.93
CA GLY A 169 -22.94 10.71 20.51
C GLY A 169 -22.65 9.70 19.41
N VAL A 170 -23.33 9.87 18.28
CA VAL A 170 -23.22 8.99 17.11
C VAL A 170 -22.39 9.69 16.03
N ASN A 171 -21.49 8.93 15.44
CA ASN A 171 -20.64 9.30 14.32
C ASN A 171 -21.22 8.65 13.06
N LEU A 172 -21.23 9.41 11.98
CA LEU A 172 -21.59 8.91 10.66
C LEU A 172 -20.31 8.51 9.93
N GLU A 173 -20.21 7.25 9.52
CA GLU A 173 -19.06 6.70 8.81
C GLU A 173 -19.44 6.35 7.38
N PHE A 174 -18.67 6.88 6.43
CA PHE A 174 -18.75 6.50 5.02
C PHE A 174 -17.49 5.73 4.66
N CYS A 175 -17.64 4.56 4.06
CA CYS A 175 -16.56 3.91 3.34
C CYS A 175 -16.66 4.32 1.89
N CYS A 176 -15.56 4.79 1.31
CA CYS A 176 -15.54 5.28 -0.05
C CYS A 176 -14.31 4.79 -0.79
N THR A 177 -14.49 4.63 -2.10
CA THR A 177 -13.43 4.38 -3.05
C THR A 177 -13.30 5.60 -3.95
N ALA A 178 -12.15 6.25 -3.90
CA ALA A 178 -11.85 7.39 -4.74
C ALA A 178 -11.09 6.97 -6.00
N TYR A 179 -11.57 7.44 -7.14
CA TYR A 179 -10.91 7.39 -8.44
C TYR A 179 -10.35 8.78 -8.78
N ALA A 180 -9.71 8.90 -9.94
CA ALA A 180 -9.14 10.17 -10.39
C ALA A 180 -10.20 11.26 -10.65
N ASP A 181 -11.40 10.87 -11.08
CA ASP A 181 -12.48 11.76 -11.53
C ASP A 181 -13.76 11.65 -10.70
N GLU A 182 -13.89 10.62 -9.86
CA GLU A 182 -15.09 10.37 -9.07
C GLU A 182 -14.80 9.83 -7.66
N LEU A 183 -15.79 9.98 -6.79
CA LEU A 183 -15.83 9.36 -5.47
C LEU A 183 -17.04 8.43 -5.43
N VAL A 184 -16.82 7.16 -5.13
CA VAL A 184 -17.87 6.17 -4.93
C VAL A 184 -18.04 5.94 -3.44
N VAL A 185 -19.28 5.96 -2.97
CA VAL A 185 -19.61 5.58 -1.59
C VAL A 185 -20.02 4.11 -1.60
N ASP A 186 -19.26 3.29 -0.90
CA ASP A 186 -19.45 1.84 -0.86
C ASP A 186 -20.46 1.47 0.23
N SER A 187 -20.33 2.09 1.41
CA SER A 187 -21.24 1.84 2.54
C SER A 187 -21.39 3.05 3.46
N LEU A 188 -22.49 3.04 4.23
CA LEU A 188 -22.85 4.09 5.18
C LEU A 188 -23.29 3.46 6.50
N SER A 189 -22.57 3.74 7.58
CA SER A 189 -22.84 3.19 8.90
C SER A 189 -22.85 4.25 10.00
N LEU A 190 -23.41 3.90 11.15
CA LEU A 190 -23.51 4.76 12.33
C LEU A 190 -22.79 4.09 13.51
N HIS A 191 -21.82 4.78 14.10
CA HIS A 191 -21.06 4.28 15.26
C HIS A 191 -21.27 5.16 16.48
N LYS A 192 -21.37 4.59 17.67
CA LYS A 192 -21.35 5.39 18.91
C LYS A 192 -19.90 5.66 19.34
N THR A 193 -19.65 6.85 19.88
CA THR A 193 -18.31 7.26 20.36
C THR A 193 -17.84 6.45 21.58
N GLU A 194 -18.76 5.86 22.34
CA GLU A 194 -18.49 5.14 23.59
C GLU A 194 -18.99 3.70 23.45
N GLU A 195 -18.13 2.72 23.77
CA GLU A 195 -18.32 1.25 23.84
C GLU A 195 -17.77 0.42 22.65
N SER A 196 -16.66 -0.27 22.94
CA SER A 196 -15.82 -1.05 22.02
C SER A 196 -16.28 -2.50 21.81
N GLU A 197 -17.30 -2.97 22.51
CA GLU A 197 -17.79 -4.36 22.40
C GLU A 197 -19.08 -4.48 21.58
N ASP A 198 -19.96 -3.46 21.61
CA ASP A 198 -21.24 -3.47 20.89
C ASP A 198 -21.12 -3.10 19.40
N ARG A 199 -19.95 -2.61 18.96
CA ARG A 199 -19.72 -2.19 17.57
C ARG A 199 -19.92 -3.34 16.57
N LEU A 200 -19.58 -4.57 16.97
CA LEU A 200 -19.75 -5.78 16.14
C LEU A 200 -21.21 -6.23 16.01
N LEU A 201 -22.12 -5.72 16.84
CA LEU A 201 -23.54 -6.06 16.84
C LEU A 201 -24.42 -4.93 16.30
N ALA A 202 -23.82 -3.79 15.99
CA ALA A 202 -24.53 -2.65 15.42
C ALA A 202 -24.95 -2.95 13.98
N TYR A 203 -26.13 -2.46 13.61
CA TYR A 203 -26.57 -2.53 12.22
C TYR A 203 -25.69 -1.63 11.35
N GLU A 204 -25.01 -2.24 10.38
CA GLU A 204 -24.04 -1.55 9.50
C GLU A 204 -24.70 -0.69 8.42
N GLY A 205 -26.01 -0.82 8.24
CA GLY A 205 -26.74 -0.18 7.13
C GLY A 205 -27.07 -1.17 6.02
N PRO A 206 -27.96 -0.79 5.08
CA PRO A 206 -28.12 -1.52 3.83
C PRO A 206 -26.93 -1.23 2.90
N ASP A 207 -26.82 -2.00 1.82
CA ASP A 207 -25.89 -1.67 0.74
C ASP A 207 -26.22 -0.28 0.18
N PHE A 208 -25.20 0.54 -0.09
CA PHE A 208 -25.42 1.92 -0.51
C PHE A 208 -26.16 2.00 -1.86
N ASP A 209 -25.97 1.00 -2.73
CA ASP A 209 -26.63 0.91 -4.02
C ASP A 209 -28.13 0.63 -3.92
N ASP A 210 -28.59 0.02 -2.83
CA ASP A 210 -30.02 -0.26 -2.58
C ASP A 210 -30.80 0.98 -2.11
N LEU A 211 -30.09 2.07 -1.77
CA LEU A 211 -30.72 3.34 -1.41
C LEU A 211 -31.34 4.04 -2.63
N ASP A 212 -32.41 4.79 -2.40
CA ASP A 212 -33.03 5.64 -3.43
C ASP A 212 -32.00 6.57 -4.09
N GLU A 213 -32.10 6.75 -5.41
CA GLU A 213 -31.14 7.53 -6.20
C GLU A 213 -31.02 8.98 -5.70
N ASN A 214 -32.12 9.60 -5.26
CA ASN A 214 -32.07 10.97 -4.74
C ASN A 214 -31.38 11.03 -3.38
N LEU A 215 -31.55 9.99 -2.56
CA LEU A 215 -30.89 9.87 -1.26
C LEU A 215 -29.38 9.69 -1.44
N ARG A 216 -28.95 8.83 -2.37
CA ARG A 216 -27.53 8.67 -2.74
C ARG A 216 -26.91 9.98 -3.18
N LYS A 217 -27.56 10.69 -4.12
CA LYS A 217 -27.11 12.02 -4.59
C LYS A 217 -27.03 13.05 -3.46
N ALA A 218 -27.97 13.01 -2.51
CA ALA A 218 -27.95 13.90 -1.36
C ALA A 218 -26.74 13.62 -0.44
N PHE A 219 -26.38 12.36 -0.21
CA PHE A 219 -25.19 11.99 0.54
C PHE A 219 -23.89 12.36 -0.18
N GLN A 220 -23.81 12.18 -1.50
CA GLN A 220 -22.68 12.65 -2.31
C GLN A 220 -22.45 14.16 -2.10
N LYS A 221 -23.52 14.96 -2.27
CA LYS A 221 -23.47 16.41 -2.05
C LYS A 221 -23.13 16.77 -0.61
N TYR A 222 -23.56 15.97 0.36
CA TYR A 222 -23.22 16.14 1.77
C TYR A 222 -21.71 16.01 2.02
N LEU A 223 -21.03 15.06 1.37
CA LEU A 223 -19.57 14.91 1.41
C LEU A 223 -18.86 16.05 0.68
N GLU A 224 -19.34 16.45 -0.50
CA GLU A 224 -18.76 17.55 -1.28
C GLU A 224 -18.76 18.87 -0.51
N MET A 225 -19.84 19.21 0.19
CA MET A 225 -19.92 20.42 1.03
C MET A 225 -18.90 20.44 2.17
N ARG A 226 -18.39 19.26 2.56
CA ARG A 226 -17.34 19.07 3.59
C ARG A 226 -15.94 19.00 2.98
N ALA A 227 -15.83 19.39 1.72
CA ALA A 227 -14.62 19.34 0.90
C ALA A 227 -14.08 17.94 0.63
N ILE A 228 -14.96 16.94 0.65
CA ILE A 228 -14.65 15.59 0.17
C ILE A 228 -15.18 15.51 -1.25
N SER A 229 -14.34 15.92 -2.19
CA SER A 229 -14.70 16.10 -3.59
C SER A 229 -13.64 15.47 -4.50
N PRO A 230 -13.94 15.20 -5.78
CA PRO A 230 -12.99 14.60 -6.71
C PRO A 230 -11.66 15.37 -6.85
N SER A 231 -11.69 16.71 -6.74
CA SER A 231 -10.45 17.51 -6.79
C SER A 231 -9.58 17.29 -5.55
N THR A 232 -10.19 17.13 -4.38
CA THR A 232 -9.49 16.84 -3.13
C THR A 232 -8.90 15.42 -3.15
N THR A 233 -9.66 14.44 -3.64
CA THR A 233 -9.17 13.07 -3.74
C THR A 233 -8.10 12.89 -4.80
N SER A 234 -8.16 13.64 -5.90
CA SER A 234 -7.10 13.69 -6.91
C SER A 234 -5.77 14.19 -6.32
N TYR A 235 -5.80 15.24 -5.50
CA TYR A 235 -4.60 15.66 -4.77
C TYR A 235 -4.11 14.59 -3.78
N LEU A 236 -5.03 13.96 -3.04
CA LEU A 236 -4.68 12.89 -2.11
C LEU A 236 -4.05 11.69 -2.80
N TYR A 237 -4.44 11.40 -4.05
CA TYR A 237 -3.81 10.36 -4.84
C TYR A 237 -2.30 10.59 -5.00
N GLU A 238 -1.93 11.78 -5.46
CA GLU A 238 -0.52 12.12 -5.64
C GLU A 238 0.24 12.12 -4.31
N TYR A 239 -0.40 12.62 -3.24
CA TYR A 239 0.16 12.58 -1.89
C TYR A 239 0.44 11.14 -1.43
N MET A 240 -0.54 10.25 -1.58
CA MET A 240 -0.45 8.87 -1.12
C MET A 240 0.53 8.03 -1.94
N VAL A 241 0.62 8.26 -3.25
CA VAL A 241 1.66 7.64 -4.10
C VAL A 241 3.06 8.04 -3.61
N ASN A 242 3.28 9.33 -3.32
CA ASN A 242 4.57 9.78 -2.81
C ASN A 242 4.86 9.22 -1.40
N LYS A 243 3.85 9.12 -0.53
CA LYS A 243 4.00 8.44 0.76
C LYS A 243 4.39 6.98 0.57
N GLU A 244 3.74 6.25 -0.34
CA GLU A 244 4.08 4.85 -0.64
C GLU A 244 5.55 4.69 -1.06
N ASP A 245 6.05 5.57 -1.93
CA ASP A 245 7.46 5.58 -2.34
C ASP A 245 8.42 5.79 -1.16
N ARG A 246 8.11 6.76 -0.28
CA ARG A 246 8.90 7.06 0.92
C ARG A 246 8.90 5.89 1.90
N GLU A 247 7.73 5.30 2.16
CA GLU A 247 7.57 4.15 3.06
C GLU A 247 8.25 2.91 2.50
N TYR A 248 8.17 2.68 1.19
CA TYR A 248 8.90 1.60 0.53
C TYR A 248 10.41 1.73 0.72
N LEU A 249 10.97 2.92 0.49
CA LEU A 249 12.39 3.16 0.71
C LEU A 249 12.78 2.91 2.17
N ARG A 250 12.00 3.42 3.13
CA ARG A 250 12.22 3.20 4.57
C ARG A 250 12.18 1.70 4.90
N TRP A 251 11.21 0.98 4.36
CA TRP A 251 11.06 -0.45 4.54
C TRP A 251 12.27 -1.20 3.99
N MET A 252 12.70 -0.92 2.76
CA MET A 252 13.88 -1.53 2.15
C MET A 252 15.15 -1.28 2.97
N GLN A 253 15.33 -0.06 3.51
CA GLN A 253 16.44 0.26 4.41
C GLN A 253 16.36 -0.54 5.73
N THR A 254 15.17 -0.75 6.26
CA THR A 254 14.95 -1.55 7.48
C THR A 254 15.26 -3.03 7.23
N VAL A 255 14.82 -3.57 6.09
CA VAL A 255 15.11 -4.96 5.66
C VAL A 255 16.63 -5.16 5.51
N ARG A 256 17.32 -4.20 4.89
CA ARG A 256 18.78 -4.21 4.80
C ARG A 256 19.43 -4.31 6.18
N GLN A 257 19.07 -3.42 7.10
CA GLN A 257 19.62 -3.41 8.47
C GLN A 257 19.33 -4.70 9.25
N PHE A 258 18.21 -5.36 8.96
CA PHE A 258 17.87 -6.65 9.56
C PHE A 258 18.78 -7.77 9.07
N ILE A 259 19.08 -7.81 7.76
CA ILE A 259 19.93 -8.85 7.15
C ILE A 259 21.42 -8.65 7.49
N GLU A 260 21.85 -7.40 7.72
CA GLU A 260 23.23 -7.10 8.15
C GLU A 260 23.55 -7.55 9.59
N LYS A 261 22.54 -7.85 10.43
CA LYS A 261 22.70 -8.26 11.83
C LYS A 261 22.89 -9.77 11.99
#